data_AF-A0A9X5XHV6-F1
#
_entry.id   AF-A0A9X5XHV6-F1
#
_cell.length_a   1.000
_cell.length_b   1.000
_cell.length_c   1.000
_cell.angle_alpha   90.00
_cell.angle_beta   90.00
_cell.angle_gamma   90.00
#
_symmetry.space_group_name_H-M   'P 1'
#
loop_
_entity.id
_entity.type
_entity.pdbx_description
1 polymer ?
#
loop_
_entity_poly.entity_id
_entity_poly.type
_entity_poly.pdbx_seq_one_letter_code
_entity_poly.pdbx_strand_id
1 'polypeptide(L)'
;MAARAELIGDVGESAPAHWEAPFGTGDVHIALSALSSDAAQLDRELERARVAYEDTPGVQVIWQQEVHQLPTGRTTFGFRDGISHPNIEGVGLPGSNPQEAPIKAGEFILGYPDETGSLPPMPSPDVLGRNGTYAAVRKIHTNVAAWRQYLRANTSSAEEEALLAAKLVGRWPSGAPLTLTPEHDDPELAADPHRNNNFLYRENDDRGFRCPAGAHIRRTNPRDSTI
;
A
#
# COMPACT_ATOMS: atom_id res chain seq x y z
N MET A 1 -12.88 12.13 -3.48
CA MET A 1 -13.00 10.68 -3.78
C MET A 1 -14.42 10.14 -3.73
N ALA A 2 -15.34 10.68 -2.91
CA ALA A 2 -16.73 10.20 -2.82
C ALA A 2 -17.44 10.11 -4.20
N ALA A 3 -17.24 11.10 -5.08
CA ALA A 3 -17.77 11.09 -6.45
C ALA A 3 -17.28 9.93 -7.34
N ARG A 4 -16.24 9.20 -6.93
CA ARG A 4 -15.69 8.02 -7.63
C ARG A 4 -15.97 6.70 -6.88
N ALA A 5 -16.79 6.72 -5.83
CA ALA A 5 -17.01 5.56 -4.95
C ALA A 5 -17.41 4.29 -5.72
N GLU A 6 -18.36 4.41 -6.67
CA GLU A 6 -18.79 3.27 -7.50
C GLU A 6 -17.64 2.69 -8.34
N LEU A 7 -16.76 3.54 -8.88
CA LEU A 7 -15.61 3.10 -9.70
C LEU A 7 -14.55 2.37 -8.87
N ILE A 8 -14.39 2.74 -7.60
CA ILE A 8 -13.39 2.14 -6.70
C ILE A 8 -13.96 1.07 -5.78
N GLY A 9 -15.25 0.72 -5.94
CA GLY A 9 -15.91 -0.34 -5.18
C GLY A 9 -16.35 0.03 -3.76
N ASP A 10 -16.46 1.33 -3.46
CA ASP A 10 -16.88 1.82 -2.13
C ASP A 10 -18.40 1.81 -2.04
N VAL A 11 -18.94 0.63 -1.74
CA VAL A 11 -20.39 0.32 -1.66
C VAL A 11 -20.74 -0.34 -0.32
N GLY A 12 -22.05 -0.45 -0.03
CA GLY A 12 -22.53 -1.09 1.20
C GLY A 12 -22.00 -0.38 2.46
N GLU A 13 -21.44 -1.14 3.40
CA GLU A 13 -20.84 -0.59 4.63
C GLU A 13 -19.67 0.38 4.36
N SER A 14 -19.03 0.27 3.20
CA SER A 14 -17.93 1.15 2.77
C SER A 14 -18.41 2.35 1.94
N ALA A 15 -19.71 2.54 1.75
CA ALA A 15 -20.25 3.64 0.95
C ALA A 15 -19.95 5.01 1.58
N PRO A 16 -19.83 6.10 0.79
CA PRO A 16 -19.52 7.44 1.29
C PRO A 16 -20.44 7.95 2.41
N ALA A 17 -21.69 7.49 2.46
CA ALA A 17 -22.64 7.84 3.51
C ALA A 17 -22.22 7.33 4.91
N HIS A 18 -21.30 6.37 4.98
CA HIS A 18 -20.76 5.80 6.22
C HIS A 18 -19.32 6.27 6.51
N TRP A 19 -18.76 7.13 5.68
CA TRP A 19 -17.42 7.64 5.93
C TRP A 19 -17.42 8.61 7.11
N GLU A 20 -16.35 8.55 7.89
CA GLU A 20 -16.10 9.51 8.95
C GLU A 20 -15.91 10.90 8.36
N ALA A 21 -16.59 11.91 8.92
CA ALA A 21 -16.34 13.28 8.54
C ALA A 21 -14.90 13.69 8.93
N PRO A 22 -14.19 14.48 8.10
CA PRO A 22 -14.66 15.21 6.91
C PRO A 22 -14.42 14.46 5.59
N PHE A 23 -14.14 13.15 5.61
CA PHE A 23 -13.85 12.43 4.37
C PHE A 23 -15.08 12.40 3.46
N GLY A 24 -14.89 12.80 2.21
CA GLY A 24 -15.94 12.80 1.19
C GLY A 24 -16.76 14.09 1.08
N THR A 25 -16.59 15.05 1.99
CA THR A 25 -17.36 16.32 1.96
C THR A 25 -16.80 17.35 0.98
N GLY A 26 -15.51 17.27 0.67
CA GLY A 26 -14.79 18.27 -0.14
C GLY A 26 -14.10 19.35 0.69
N ASP A 27 -14.27 19.36 2.02
CA ASP A 27 -13.72 20.38 2.91
C ASP A 27 -12.21 20.20 3.19
N VAL A 28 -11.66 19.03 2.86
CA VAL A 28 -10.23 18.73 3.05
C VAL A 28 -9.42 19.36 1.91
N HIS A 29 -8.78 20.49 2.19
CA HIS A 29 -7.91 21.20 1.24
C HIS A 29 -6.43 20.82 1.34
N ILE A 30 -5.96 20.54 2.56
CA ILE A 30 -4.55 20.26 2.86
C ILE A 30 -4.51 19.05 3.81
N ALA A 31 -3.59 18.12 3.55
CA ALA A 31 -3.23 17.04 4.46
C ALA A 31 -1.77 17.21 4.89
N LEU A 32 -1.53 17.24 6.20
CA LEU A 32 -0.20 17.23 6.80
C LEU A 32 0.03 15.86 7.43
N SER A 33 1.19 15.24 7.18
CA SER A 33 1.61 14.00 7.81
C SER A 33 2.98 14.19 8.45
N ALA A 34 3.12 13.81 9.72
CA ALA A 34 4.38 13.78 10.44
C ALA A 34 4.63 12.35 10.94
N LEU A 35 5.84 11.85 10.72
CA LEU A 35 6.26 10.49 11.06
C LEU A 35 7.61 10.57 11.74
N SER A 36 7.76 9.91 12.89
CA SER A 36 9.06 9.72 13.55
C SER A 36 9.06 8.42 14.36
N SER A 37 10.24 7.82 14.49
CA SER A 37 10.48 6.71 15.42
C SER A 37 10.73 7.19 16.86
N ASP A 38 10.84 8.50 17.09
CA ASP A 38 10.98 9.12 18.41
C ASP A 38 9.74 9.99 18.70
N ALA A 39 8.96 9.58 19.71
CA ALA A 39 7.75 10.27 20.12
C ALA A 39 8.02 11.72 20.55
N ALA A 40 9.12 11.98 21.26
CA ALA A 40 9.45 13.35 21.69
C ALA A 40 9.84 14.22 20.49
N GLN A 41 10.45 13.65 19.46
CA GLN A 41 10.70 14.37 18.21
C GLN A 41 9.40 14.65 17.45
N LEU A 42 8.52 13.65 17.36
CA LEU A 42 7.22 13.81 16.72
C LEU A 42 6.42 14.94 17.37
N ASP A 43 6.34 14.97 18.69
CA ASP A 43 5.64 16.01 19.45
C ASP A 43 6.21 17.40 19.17
N ARG A 44 7.54 17.53 19.09
CA ARG A 44 8.20 18.80 18.76
C ARG A 44 7.84 19.30 17.35
N GLU A 45 7.80 18.41 16.36
CA GLU A 45 7.47 18.79 14.98
C GLU A 45 5.97 19.06 14.80
N LEU A 46 5.10 18.31 15.50
CA LEU A 46 3.66 18.58 15.52
C LEU A 46 3.35 19.93 16.17
N GLU A 47 4.06 20.28 17.25
CA GLU A 47 3.91 21.58 17.90
C GLU A 47 4.33 22.73 16.99
N ARG A 48 5.42 22.56 16.22
CA ARG A 48 5.84 23.55 15.20
C ARG A 48 4.78 23.73 14.12
N ALA A 49 4.22 22.63 13.63
CA ALA A 49 3.13 22.68 12.66
C ALA A 49 1.89 23.38 13.25
N ARG A 50 1.57 23.12 14.53
CA ARG A 50 0.49 23.76 15.27
C ARG A 50 0.61 25.27 15.31
N VAL A 51 1.76 25.76 15.76
CA VAL A 51 2.03 27.21 15.77
C VAL A 51 1.88 27.80 14.37
N ALA A 52 2.42 27.14 13.34
CA ALA A 52 2.36 27.64 11.97
C ALA A 52 0.92 27.76 11.43
N TYR A 53 0.05 26.76 11.65
CA TYR A 53 -1.33 26.85 11.16
C TYR A 53 -2.21 27.75 12.03
N GLU A 54 -1.93 27.90 13.33
CA GLU A 54 -2.64 28.85 14.20
C GLU A 54 -2.36 30.31 13.78
N ASP A 55 -1.14 30.58 13.34
CA ASP A 55 -0.71 31.89 12.83
C ASP A 55 -1.11 32.16 11.37
N THR A 56 -1.80 31.22 10.71
CA THR A 56 -2.20 31.37 9.30
C THR A 56 -3.71 31.60 9.17
N PRO A 57 -4.17 32.86 8.95
CA PRO A 57 -5.59 33.15 8.78
C PRO A 57 -6.23 32.35 7.65
N GLY A 58 -7.39 31.73 7.93
CA GLY A 58 -8.14 30.94 6.95
C GLY A 58 -7.74 29.46 6.88
N VAL A 59 -6.74 29.03 7.65
CA VAL A 59 -6.42 27.62 7.84
C VAL A 59 -7.07 27.13 9.14
N GLN A 60 -7.74 25.98 9.07
CA GLN A 60 -8.34 25.33 10.23
C GLN A 60 -8.06 23.83 10.17
N VAL A 61 -7.60 23.27 11.30
CA VAL A 61 -7.57 21.82 11.46
C VAL A 61 -8.99 21.32 11.73
N ILE A 62 -9.54 20.60 10.74
CA ILE A 62 -10.89 20.03 10.80
C ILE A 62 -10.89 18.56 11.22
N TRP A 63 -9.73 17.90 11.17
CA TRP A 63 -9.57 16.49 11.52
C TRP A 63 -8.10 16.15 11.79
N GLN A 64 -7.88 15.21 12.71
CA GLN A 64 -6.56 14.68 13.03
C GLN A 64 -6.69 13.21 13.44
N GLN A 65 -5.70 12.41 13.05
CA GLN A 65 -5.60 11.01 13.45
C GLN A 65 -4.17 10.66 13.76
N GLU A 66 -3.96 10.11 14.94
CA GLU A 66 -2.73 9.43 15.28
C GLU A 66 -2.71 8.05 14.62
N VAL A 67 -1.63 7.77 13.92
CA VAL A 67 -1.35 6.48 13.30
C VAL A 67 -0.05 5.95 13.87
N HIS A 68 -0.01 4.64 14.08
CA HIS A 68 1.18 3.96 14.57
C HIS A 68 1.35 2.63 13.86
N GLN A 69 2.59 2.19 13.73
CA GLN A 69 2.87 0.81 13.40
C GLN A 69 2.57 -0.06 14.62
N LEU A 70 1.91 -1.21 14.43
CA LEU A 70 1.74 -2.17 15.51
C LEU A 70 3.12 -2.62 16.04
N PRO A 71 3.28 -2.92 17.33
CA PRO A 71 4.57 -3.37 17.90
C PRO A 71 5.18 -4.59 17.19
N THR A 72 4.33 -5.39 16.53
CA THR A 72 4.74 -6.57 15.75
C THR A 72 5.36 -6.22 14.39
N GLY A 73 5.26 -4.98 13.94
CA GLY A 73 5.64 -4.54 12.60
C GLY A 73 4.73 -5.07 11.48
N ARG A 74 3.60 -5.71 11.83
CA ARG A 74 2.68 -6.38 10.90
C ARG A 74 1.38 -5.60 10.73
N THR A 75 0.63 -5.90 9.67
CA THR A 75 -0.73 -5.40 9.46
C THR A 75 -1.68 -5.93 10.53
N THR A 76 -2.89 -5.37 10.60
CA THR A 76 -3.95 -5.84 11.51
C THR A 76 -4.40 -7.28 11.23
N PHE A 77 -4.25 -7.77 10.00
CA PHE A 77 -4.47 -9.19 9.65
C PHE A 77 -3.26 -10.09 9.96
N GLY A 78 -2.15 -9.52 10.44
CA GLY A 78 -1.00 -10.29 10.92
C GLY A 78 0.07 -10.59 9.85
N PHE A 79 0.10 -9.85 8.75
CA PHE A 79 1.07 -10.03 7.67
C PHE A 79 2.19 -8.98 7.73
N ARG A 80 3.40 -9.37 7.35
CA ARG A 80 4.46 -8.41 7.03
C ARG A 80 4.08 -7.63 5.77
N ASP A 81 4.32 -6.32 5.80
CA ASP A 81 4.03 -5.39 4.71
C ASP A 81 5.29 -4.61 4.29
N GLY A 82 5.21 -3.79 3.24
CA GLY A 82 6.29 -2.92 2.78
C GLY A 82 7.47 -3.67 2.13
N ILE A 83 7.22 -4.86 1.58
CA ILE A 83 8.26 -5.72 0.98
C ILE A 83 8.58 -5.31 -0.47
N SER A 84 7.56 -5.01 -1.28
CA SER A 84 7.70 -4.81 -2.72
C SER A 84 7.37 -3.38 -3.12
N HIS A 85 8.38 -2.65 -3.58
CA HIS A 85 8.30 -1.29 -4.10
C HIS A 85 8.93 -1.21 -5.50
N PRO A 86 8.41 -0.34 -6.39
CA PRO A 86 8.98 -0.16 -7.72
C PRO A 86 10.39 0.41 -7.65
N ASN A 87 11.21 0.03 -8.62
CA ASN A 87 12.45 0.73 -8.92
C ASN A 87 12.12 1.93 -9.81
N ILE A 88 12.60 3.13 -9.48
CA ILE A 88 12.32 4.35 -10.25
C ILE A 88 13.61 4.85 -10.90
N GLU A 89 13.57 5.01 -12.22
CA GLU A 89 14.70 5.52 -12.99
C GLU A 89 15.16 6.89 -12.47
N GLY A 90 16.48 7.07 -12.32
CA GLY A 90 17.08 8.34 -11.90
C GLY A 90 17.11 8.59 -10.39
N VAL A 91 16.41 7.80 -9.57
CA VAL A 91 16.42 7.95 -8.10
C VAL A 91 17.71 7.38 -7.47
N GLY A 92 18.36 6.42 -8.13
CA GLY A 92 19.61 5.81 -7.65
C GLY A 92 19.46 4.86 -6.46
N LEU A 93 18.21 4.52 -6.09
CA LEU A 93 17.90 3.49 -5.10
C LEU A 93 17.58 2.17 -5.84
N PRO A 94 18.09 1.02 -5.36
CA PRO A 94 17.74 -0.26 -5.97
C PRO A 94 16.26 -0.59 -5.74
N GLY A 95 15.64 -1.21 -6.74
CA GLY A 95 14.33 -1.83 -6.61
C GLY A 95 14.30 -2.96 -5.59
N SER A 96 13.10 -3.27 -5.12
CA SER A 96 12.87 -4.42 -4.22
C SER A 96 12.95 -5.78 -4.93
N ASN A 97 12.71 -5.84 -6.26
CA ASN A 97 12.81 -7.06 -7.05
C ASN A 97 13.97 -6.92 -8.06
N PRO A 98 15.03 -7.76 -7.97
CA PRO A 98 16.17 -7.67 -8.88
C PRO A 98 15.86 -8.10 -10.32
N GLN A 99 14.71 -8.75 -10.57
CA GLN A 99 14.29 -9.15 -11.93
C GLN A 99 13.52 -8.06 -12.67
N GLU A 100 13.09 -6.99 -11.98
CA GLU A 100 12.30 -5.90 -12.56
C GLU A 100 13.20 -4.76 -13.03
N ALA A 101 12.95 -4.28 -14.25
CA ALA A 101 13.62 -3.08 -14.74
C ALA A 101 13.09 -1.82 -14.01
N PRO A 102 13.92 -0.77 -13.85
CA PRO A 102 13.44 0.53 -13.41
C PRO A 102 12.29 1.04 -14.28
N ILE A 103 11.26 1.57 -13.63
CA ILE A 103 10.14 2.25 -14.25
C ILE A 103 10.52 3.73 -14.41
N LYS A 104 10.13 4.33 -15.53
CA LYS A 104 10.36 5.75 -15.79
C LYS A 104 9.73 6.63 -14.71
N ALA A 105 10.44 7.70 -14.36
CA ALA A 105 10.03 8.62 -13.30
C ALA A 105 8.64 9.25 -13.54
N GLY A 106 8.22 9.45 -14.80
CA GLY A 106 6.93 10.06 -15.15
C GLY A 106 5.70 9.29 -14.67
N GLU A 107 5.84 7.99 -14.34
CA GLU A 107 4.75 7.21 -13.72
C GLU A 107 4.45 7.67 -12.28
N PHE A 108 5.39 8.36 -11.63
CA PHE A 108 5.30 8.73 -10.21
C PHE A 108 5.51 10.24 -9.96
N ILE A 109 6.36 10.89 -10.76
CA ILE A 109 6.83 12.26 -10.58
C ILE A 109 6.37 13.12 -11.74
N LEU A 110 5.59 14.17 -11.44
CA LEU A 110 5.04 15.07 -12.44
C LEU A 110 6.12 15.91 -13.13
N GLY A 111 5.95 16.11 -14.44
CA GLY A 111 6.89 16.86 -15.28
C GLY A 111 8.02 16.03 -15.90
N TYR A 112 7.93 14.70 -15.82
CA TYR A 112 8.86 13.75 -16.44
C TYR A 112 8.12 12.82 -17.42
N PRO A 113 8.79 12.31 -18.48
CA PRO A 113 8.17 11.36 -19.40
C PRO A 113 7.78 10.04 -18.73
N ASP A 114 6.59 9.56 -19.03
CA ASP A 114 6.06 8.26 -18.62
C ASP A 114 6.57 7.12 -19.53
N GLU A 115 6.15 5.87 -19.28
CA GLU A 115 6.57 4.70 -20.09
C GLU A 115 6.28 4.86 -21.59
N THR A 116 5.22 5.56 -21.95
CA THR A 116 4.85 5.87 -23.34
C THR A 116 5.72 6.97 -23.96
N GLY A 117 6.49 7.69 -23.14
CA GLY A 117 7.26 8.88 -23.53
C GLY A 117 6.45 10.18 -23.49
N SER A 118 5.22 10.13 -22.98
CA SER A 118 4.34 11.29 -22.85
C SER A 118 4.61 12.04 -21.55
N LEU A 119 4.23 13.32 -21.48
CA LEU A 119 4.22 14.08 -20.23
C LEU A 119 2.80 14.05 -19.65
N PRO A 120 2.55 13.37 -18.52
CA PRO A 120 1.24 13.38 -17.88
C PRO A 120 0.80 14.80 -17.51
N PRO A 121 -0.51 15.08 -17.48
CA PRO A 121 -1.02 16.38 -17.08
C PRO A 121 -0.65 16.70 -15.63
N MET A 122 -0.20 17.93 -15.40
CA MET A 122 0.16 18.46 -14.09
C MET A 122 -0.42 19.86 -13.87
N PRO A 123 -0.55 20.33 -12.61
CA PRO A 123 -0.97 21.69 -12.33
C PRO A 123 -0.13 22.74 -13.07
N SER A 124 -0.78 23.80 -13.55
CA SER A 124 -0.14 24.97 -14.17
C SER A 124 -0.22 26.18 -13.25
N PRO A 125 0.81 27.05 -13.19
CA PRO A 125 2.11 26.95 -13.89
C PRO A 125 3.03 25.85 -13.34
N ASP A 126 4.07 25.48 -14.10
CA ASP A 126 5.04 24.41 -13.77
C ASP A 126 5.55 24.45 -12.32
N VAL A 127 5.77 25.65 -11.75
CA VAL A 127 6.26 25.81 -10.36
C VAL A 127 5.30 25.22 -9.31
N LEU A 128 4.03 25.00 -9.65
CA LEU A 128 3.04 24.39 -8.76
C LEU A 128 2.91 22.86 -8.94
N GLY A 129 3.42 22.31 -10.05
CA GLY A 129 3.17 20.91 -10.43
C GLY A 129 4.43 20.07 -10.58
N ARG A 130 5.49 20.63 -11.16
CA ARG A 130 6.72 19.91 -11.47
C ARG A 130 7.39 19.39 -10.19
N ASN A 131 7.88 18.15 -10.26
CA ASN A 131 8.43 17.41 -9.11
C ASN A 131 7.38 17.09 -8.02
N GLY A 132 6.09 17.31 -8.29
CA GLY A 132 4.99 16.86 -7.46
C GLY A 132 4.61 15.40 -7.74
N THR A 133 3.68 14.88 -6.97
CA THR A 133 3.06 13.56 -7.15
C THR A 133 1.61 13.60 -6.68
N TYR A 134 0.80 12.64 -7.11
CA TYR A 134 -0.55 12.45 -6.59
C TYR A 134 -0.53 11.45 -5.43
N ALA A 135 -0.95 11.89 -4.25
CA ALA A 135 -1.12 11.00 -3.09
C ALA A 135 -2.57 10.51 -3.00
N ALA A 136 -2.75 9.19 -3.01
CA ALA A 136 -4.04 8.56 -2.73
C ALA A 136 -4.11 8.13 -1.27
N VAL A 137 -4.97 8.78 -0.48
CA VAL A 137 -5.16 8.46 0.95
C VAL A 137 -6.47 7.68 1.13
N ARG A 138 -6.41 6.54 1.81
CA ARG A 138 -7.58 5.73 2.16
C ARG A 138 -7.49 5.30 3.63
N LYS A 139 -8.54 5.58 4.40
CA LYS A 139 -8.73 5.02 5.74
C LYS A 139 -9.54 3.72 5.61
N ILE A 140 -8.88 2.58 5.82
CA ILE A 140 -9.48 1.26 5.61
C ILE A 140 -9.68 0.58 6.96
N HIS A 141 -10.94 0.44 7.38
CA HIS A 141 -11.27 -0.38 8.54
C HIS A 141 -11.12 -1.86 8.22
N THR A 142 -10.44 -2.61 9.09
CA THR A 142 -10.19 -4.04 8.90
C THR A 142 -11.00 -4.85 9.93
N ASN A 143 -11.97 -5.65 9.46
CA ASN A 143 -12.75 -6.51 10.35
C ASN A 143 -11.98 -7.81 10.66
N VAL A 144 -11.05 -7.73 11.61
CA VAL A 144 -10.15 -8.85 11.97
C VAL A 144 -10.92 -10.06 12.53
N ALA A 145 -12.03 -9.82 13.24
CA ALA A 145 -12.87 -10.91 13.75
C ALA A 145 -13.54 -11.67 12.61
N ALA A 146 -14.18 -10.96 11.66
CA ALA A 146 -14.80 -11.58 10.49
C ALA A 146 -13.77 -12.31 9.62
N TRP A 147 -12.57 -11.74 9.43
CA TRP A 147 -11.46 -12.39 8.75
C TRP A 147 -11.10 -13.75 9.37
N ARG A 148 -10.88 -13.80 10.68
CA ARG A 148 -10.54 -15.05 11.39
C ARG A 148 -11.68 -16.06 11.36
N GLN A 149 -12.92 -15.60 11.50
CA GLN A 149 -14.10 -16.47 11.39
C GLN A 149 -14.22 -17.07 9.98
N TYR A 150 -14.00 -16.27 8.94
CA TYR A 150 -14.01 -16.73 7.55
C TYR A 150 -12.97 -17.82 7.32
N LEU A 151 -11.72 -17.62 7.76
CA LEU A 151 -10.68 -18.63 7.58
C LEU A 151 -11.05 -19.94 8.27
N ARG A 152 -11.40 -19.89 9.56
CA ARG A 152 -11.79 -21.07 10.34
C ARG A 152 -13.00 -21.81 9.79
N ALA A 153 -13.95 -21.10 9.19
CA ALA A 153 -15.13 -21.71 8.58
C ALA A 153 -14.80 -22.47 7.27
N ASN A 154 -13.65 -22.21 6.67
CA ASN A 154 -13.23 -22.77 5.37
C ASN A 154 -12.01 -23.69 5.47
N THR A 155 -11.57 -24.05 6.68
CA THR A 155 -10.41 -24.91 6.91
C THR A 155 -10.65 -25.87 8.08
N SER A 156 -9.88 -26.95 8.14
CA SER A 156 -10.00 -27.99 9.17
C SER A 156 -8.84 -27.99 10.18
N SER A 157 -7.76 -27.25 9.90
CA SER A 157 -6.60 -27.14 10.79
C SER A 157 -6.00 -25.72 10.80
N ALA A 158 -5.10 -25.48 11.74
CA ALA A 158 -4.34 -24.23 11.82
C ALA A 158 -3.36 -24.08 10.64
N GLU A 159 -2.78 -25.17 10.15
CA GLU A 159 -1.92 -25.15 8.96
C GLU A 159 -2.73 -24.76 7.71
N GLU A 160 -3.92 -25.33 7.55
CA GLU A 160 -4.82 -24.97 6.44
C GLU A 160 -5.30 -23.51 6.55
N GLU A 161 -5.61 -23.02 7.76
CA GLU A 161 -5.96 -21.62 8.02
C GLU A 161 -4.84 -20.67 7.57
N ALA A 162 -3.59 -20.98 7.94
CA ALA A 162 -2.43 -20.20 7.52
C ALA A 162 -2.22 -20.22 6.00
N LEU A 163 -2.37 -21.40 5.37
CA LEU A 163 -2.23 -21.54 3.92
C LEU A 163 -3.34 -20.82 3.16
N LEU A 164 -4.60 -20.89 3.61
CA LEU A 164 -5.71 -20.17 3.00
C LEU A 164 -5.49 -18.65 3.09
N ALA A 165 -5.09 -18.16 4.26
CA ALA A 165 -4.75 -16.77 4.47
C ALA A 165 -3.60 -16.34 3.53
N ALA A 166 -2.55 -17.15 3.42
CA ALA A 166 -1.44 -16.93 2.51
C ALA A 166 -1.89 -16.90 1.04
N LYS A 167 -2.84 -17.76 0.63
CA LYS A 167 -3.39 -17.80 -0.74
C LYS A 167 -4.23 -16.57 -1.08
N LEU A 168 -4.93 -15.99 -0.10
CA LEU A 168 -5.67 -14.74 -0.29
C LEU A 168 -4.73 -13.53 -0.46
N VAL A 169 -3.58 -13.53 0.23
CA VAL A 169 -2.60 -12.43 0.18
C VAL A 169 -1.58 -12.61 -0.95
N GLY A 170 -1.14 -13.85 -1.19
CA GLY A 170 -0.03 -14.24 -2.06
C GLY A 170 1.32 -14.35 -1.34
N ARG A 171 1.35 -14.11 -0.03
CA ARG A 171 2.50 -14.31 0.87
C ARG A 171 2.03 -14.92 2.17
N TRP A 172 2.90 -15.67 2.82
CA TRP A 172 2.71 -16.09 4.20
C TRP A 172 2.75 -14.88 5.15
N PRO A 173 2.21 -15.00 6.38
CA PRO A 173 2.27 -13.95 7.40
C PRO A 173 3.69 -13.41 7.67
N SER A 174 4.73 -14.24 7.51
CA SER A 174 6.14 -13.83 7.62
C SER A 174 6.57 -12.82 6.53
N GLY A 175 5.93 -12.87 5.36
CA GLY A 175 6.34 -12.19 4.13
C GLY A 175 6.88 -13.12 3.04
N ALA A 176 7.09 -14.42 3.30
CA ALA A 176 7.56 -15.37 2.30
C ALA A 176 6.54 -15.48 1.14
N PRO A 177 6.96 -15.34 -0.13
CA PRO A 177 6.04 -15.40 -1.26
C PRO A 177 5.61 -16.83 -1.60
N LEU A 178 4.31 -17.05 -1.84
CA LEU A 178 3.78 -18.36 -2.21
C LEU A 178 4.40 -18.91 -3.50
N THR A 179 4.79 -18.04 -4.43
CA THR A 179 5.43 -18.46 -5.68
C THR A 179 6.73 -19.24 -5.44
N LEU A 180 7.47 -18.92 -4.36
CA LEU A 180 8.74 -19.57 -4.02
C LEU A 180 8.58 -20.69 -2.98
N THR A 181 7.65 -20.53 -2.02
CA THR A 181 7.35 -21.54 -1.00
C THR A 181 5.83 -21.78 -0.89
N PRO A 182 5.24 -22.60 -1.78
CA PRO A 182 3.79 -22.73 -1.87
C PRO A 182 3.15 -23.54 -0.74
N GLU A 183 3.90 -24.46 -0.13
CA GLU A 183 3.35 -25.46 0.79
C GLU A 183 3.51 -25.08 2.27
N HIS A 184 4.53 -24.29 2.62
CA HIS A 184 4.80 -23.89 4.01
C HIS A 184 5.44 -22.51 4.10
N ASP A 185 5.28 -21.88 5.26
CA ASP A 185 5.96 -20.63 5.57
C ASP A 185 7.48 -20.85 5.68
N ASP A 186 8.26 -19.89 5.19
CA ASP A 186 9.72 -19.88 5.27
C ASP A 186 10.18 -18.52 5.84
N PRO A 187 10.30 -18.39 7.17
CA PRO A 187 10.73 -17.15 7.80
C PRO A 187 12.14 -16.70 7.42
N GLU A 188 13.04 -17.62 7.05
CA GLU A 188 14.40 -17.27 6.60
C GLU A 188 14.36 -16.62 5.23
N LEU A 189 13.61 -17.21 4.29
CA LEU A 189 13.33 -16.60 3.00
C LEU A 189 12.66 -15.24 3.19
N ALA A 190 11.66 -15.14 4.07
CA ALA A 190 10.94 -13.90 4.32
C ALA A 190 11.88 -12.78 4.84
N ALA A 191 12.82 -13.12 5.71
CA ALA A 191 13.77 -12.17 6.30
C ALA A 191 14.79 -11.64 5.29
N ASP A 192 15.07 -12.36 4.20
CA ASP A 192 16.07 -11.99 3.21
C ASP A 192 15.51 -11.05 2.11
N PRO A 193 15.85 -9.74 2.11
CA PRO A 193 15.36 -8.80 1.11
C PRO A 193 15.87 -9.06 -0.31
N HIS A 194 16.94 -9.84 -0.49
CA HIS A 194 17.47 -10.22 -1.81
C HIS A 194 16.72 -11.40 -2.42
N ARG A 195 15.97 -12.16 -1.61
CA ARG A 195 15.26 -13.37 -2.06
C ARG A 195 13.74 -13.26 -1.94
N ASN A 196 13.22 -12.59 -0.91
CA ASN A 196 11.78 -12.55 -0.60
C ASN A 196 10.91 -11.88 -1.66
N ASN A 197 11.52 -11.18 -2.63
CA ASN A 197 10.81 -10.57 -3.74
C ASN A 197 11.33 -10.96 -5.12
N ASN A 198 12.37 -11.82 -5.16
CA ASN A 198 13.04 -12.28 -6.37
C ASN A 198 12.25 -13.39 -7.06
N PHE A 199 11.10 -13.04 -7.63
CA PHE A 199 10.28 -13.95 -8.42
C PHE A 199 9.51 -13.21 -9.51
N LEU A 200 9.07 -13.99 -10.48
CA LEU A 200 8.09 -13.61 -11.48
C LEU A 200 7.03 -14.74 -11.52
N TYR A 201 5.87 -14.51 -12.12
CA TYR A 201 4.81 -15.51 -12.15
C TYR A 201 4.91 -16.43 -13.36
N ARG A 202 5.29 -15.94 -14.54
CA ARG A 202 5.14 -16.71 -15.79
C ARG A 202 5.91 -18.02 -15.81
N GLU A 203 7.19 -18.01 -15.46
CA GLU A 203 8.02 -19.22 -15.58
C GLU A 203 7.58 -20.33 -14.62
N ASN A 204 7.24 -19.97 -13.39
CA ASN A 204 7.09 -20.92 -12.28
C ASN A 204 5.64 -21.07 -11.77
N ASP A 205 4.73 -20.19 -12.20
CA ASP A 205 3.35 -20.11 -11.70
C ASP A 205 2.37 -19.41 -12.68
N ASP A 206 2.55 -19.59 -13.99
CA ASP A 206 1.71 -18.94 -15.02
C ASP A 206 0.21 -19.17 -14.74
N ARG A 207 -0.13 -20.43 -14.43
CA ARG A 207 -1.50 -20.89 -14.16
C ARG A 207 -2.03 -20.54 -12.76
N GLY A 208 -1.19 -20.00 -11.86
CA GLY A 208 -1.59 -19.61 -10.50
C GLY A 208 -1.92 -20.78 -9.56
N PHE A 209 -1.23 -21.90 -9.72
CA PHE A 209 -1.36 -23.05 -8.83
C PHE A 209 -0.60 -22.88 -7.51
N ARG A 210 0.45 -22.05 -7.49
CA ARG A 210 1.18 -21.67 -6.27
C ARG A 210 0.56 -20.43 -5.63
N CYS A 211 0.57 -19.31 -6.36
CA CYS A 211 -0.03 -18.04 -5.96
C CYS A 211 -1.26 -17.76 -6.84
N PRO A 212 -2.49 -17.85 -6.28
CA PRO A 212 -3.71 -17.66 -7.05
C PRO A 212 -3.73 -16.33 -7.82
N ALA A 213 -4.32 -16.32 -9.01
CA ALA A 213 -4.50 -15.09 -9.79
C ALA A 213 -5.31 -14.00 -9.05
N GLY A 214 -6.17 -14.41 -8.11
CA GLY A 214 -6.94 -13.53 -7.23
C GLY A 214 -6.21 -13.06 -5.98
N ALA A 215 -4.97 -13.52 -5.73
CA ALA A 215 -4.20 -13.13 -4.56
C ALA A 215 -3.89 -11.63 -4.58
N HIS A 216 -3.92 -10.99 -3.40
CA HIS A 216 -3.74 -9.54 -3.26
C HIS A 216 -2.51 -9.02 -4.03
N ILE A 217 -1.32 -9.59 -3.79
CA ILE A 217 -0.08 -9.10 -4.42
C ILE A 217 -0.03 -9.33 -5.95
N ARG A 218 -0.78 -10.32 -6.47
CA ARG A 218 -0.80 -10.67 -7.90
C ARG A 218 -1.81 -9.81 -8.65
N ARG A 219 -2.88 -9.37 -7.97
CA ARG A 219 -3.83 -8.38 -8.48
C ARG A 219 -3.26 -6.97 -8.49
N THR A 220 -2.48 -6.60 -7.47
CA THR A 220 -1.90 -5.25 -7.36
C THR A 220 -0.62 -5.08 -8.18
N ASN A 221 0.21 -6.12 -8.28
CA ASN A 221 1.34 -6.18 -9.20
C ASN A 221 1.34 -7.53 -9.93
N PRO A 222 0.79 -7.59 -11.17
CA PRO A 222 0.74 -8.83 -11.94
C PRO A 222 2.10 -9.28 -12.48
N ARG A 223 3.16 -8.47 -12.32
CA ARG A 223 4.51 -8.70 -12.85
C ARG A 223 4.44 -9.08 -14.34
N ASP A 224 4.90 -10.28 -14.68
CA ASP A 224 4.91 -10.84 -16.03
C ASP A 224 3.75 -11.83 -16.29
N SER A 225 2.70 -11.84 -15.45
CA SER A 225 1.52 -12.66 -15.69
C SER A 225 0.93 -12.40 -17.07
N THR A 226 0.46 -13.45 -17.73
CA THR A 226 -0.43 -13.32 -18.88
C THR A 226 -1.82 -12.95 -18.33
N ILE A 227 -2.33 -11.77 -18.67
CA ILE A 227 -3.66 -11.28 -18.26
C ILE A 227 -4.58 -11.25 -19.47
#